data_AF-B0E5I7-F1
#
_entry.id   AF-B0E5I7-F1
#
_cell.length_a   1.000
_cell.length_b   1.000
_cell.length_c   1.000
_cell.angle_alpha   90.00
_cell.angle_beta   90.00
_cell.angle_gamma   90.00
#
_symmetry.space_group_name_H-M   'P 1'
#
loop_
_entity.id
_entity.type
_entity.pdbx_description
1 polymer ?
#
loop_
_entity_poly.entity_id
_entity_poly.type
_entity_poly.pdbx_seq_one_letter_code
_entity_poly.pdbx_strand_id
1 'polypeptide(L)'
;MFAPIQSLRSMSPRLIIQNIAQFGLIVASAVIMWKTLCVLFVTEAPIVVILSGSMEPGFKRGDLMFLTNRGGVDNIQIGDIIVYNLPSKGIPIIHRVIEIHKDTKGDVRFLTKGDN
;
A
#
# COMPACT_ATOMS: atom_id res chain seq x y z
N MET A 1 1.04 -39.97 -14.20
CA MET A 1 0.92 -38.73 -13.39
C MET A 1 1.44 -37.47 -14.12
N PHE A 2 1.50 -37.43 -15.46
CA PHE A 2 1.96 -36.26 -16.24
C PHE A 2 1.02 -35.90 -17.40
N ALA A 3 -0.29 -36.10 -17.22
CA ALA A 3 -1.32 -35.79 -18.22
C ALA A 3 -1.28 -34.32 -18.76
N PRO A 4 -0.96 -33.29 -17.95
CA PRO A 4 -0.91 -31.91 -18.45
C PRO A 4 0.21 -31.67 -19.48
N ILE A 5 1.36 -32.31 -19.27
CA ILE A 5 2.57 -32.12 -20.10
C ILE A 5 2.39 -32.80 -21.46
N GLN A 6 1.75 -33.97 -21.49
CA GLN A 6 1.42 -34.66 -22.75
C GLN A 6 0.35 -33.89 -23.55
N SER A 7 -0.64 -33.31 -22.86
CA SER A 7 -1.66 -32.45 -23.49
C SER A 7 -1.06 -31.20 -24.13
N LEU A 8 -0.13 -30.53 -23.45
CA LEU A 8 0.60 -29.36 -23.98
C LEU A 8 1.36 -29.69 -25.27
N ARG A 9 1.91 -30.90 -25.39
CA ARG A 9 2.69 -31.32 -26.56
C ARG A 9 1.84 -31.59 -27.80
N SER A 10 0.54 -31.83 -27.63
CA SER A 10 -0.43 -32.11 -28.71
C SER A 10 -1.20 -30.88 -29.20
N MET A 11 -1.05 -29.73 -28.52
CA MET A 11 -1.78 -28.51 -28.85
C MET A 11 -1.15 -27.77 -30.04
N SER A 12 -1.99 -27.13 -30.84
CA SER A 12 -1.50 -26.25 -31.90
C SER A 12 -0.69 -25.09 -31.28
N PRO A 13 0.46 -24.70 -31.85
CA PRO A 13 1.28 -23.60 -31.32
C PRO A 13 0.49 -22.29 -31.15
N ARG A 14 -0.50 -22.07 -32.03
CA ARG A 14 -1.40 -20.92 -31.96
C ARG A 14 -2.24 -20.91 -30.67
N LEU A 15 -2.78 -22.05 -30.27
CA LEU A 15 -3.58 -22.17 -29.04
C LEU A 15 -2.72 -21.93 -27.79
N ILE A 16 -1.49 -22.42 -27.78
CA ILE A 16 -0.56 -22.20 -26.67
C ILE A 16 -0.25 -20.70 -26.53
N ILE A 17 0.05 -20.02 -27.64
CA ILE A 17 0.29 -18.57 -27.66
C ILE A 17 -0.93 -17.80 -27.14
N GLN A 18 -2.13 -18.17 -27.58
CA GLN A 18 -3.38 -17.54 -27.14
C GLN A 18 -3.61 -17.71 -25.63
N ASN A 19 -3.39 -18.91 -25.08
CA ASN A 19 -3.53 -19.15 -23.65
C ASN A 19 -2.50 -18.36 -22.83
N ILE A 20 -1.26 -18.30 -23.29
CA ILE A 20 -0.21 -17.49 -22.66
C ILE A 20 -0.58 -16.00 -22.71
N ALA A 21 -1.07 -15.52 -23.85
CA ALA A 21 -1.50 -14.13 -24.01
C ALA A 21 -2.67 -13.78 -23.08
N GLN A 22 -3.69 -14.64 -22.98
CA GLN A 22 -4.82 -14.45 -22.06
C GLN A 22 -4.37 -14.41 -20.60
N PHE A 23 -3.50 -15.33 -20.21
CA PHE A 23 -2.92 -15.32 -18.86
C PHE A 23 -2.14 -14.03 -18.60
N GLY A 24 -1.31 -13.60 -19.57
CA GLY A 24 -0.59 -12.34 -19.51
C GLY A 24 -1.50 -11.13 -19.35
N LEU A 25 -2.63 -11.09 -20.07
CA LEU A 25 -3.63 -10.03 -19.95
C LEU A 25 -4.30 -10.01 -18.58
N ILE A 26 -4.62 -11.16 -17.99
CA ILE A 26 -5.20 -11.24 -16.63
C ILE A 26 -4.20 -10.66 -15.62
N VAL A 27 -2.94 -11.08 -15.66
CA VAL A 27 -1.90 -10.56 -14.76
C VAL A 27 -1.69 -9.06 -14.98
N ALA A 28 -1.62 -8.61 -16.23
CA ALA A 28 -1.48 -7.19 -16.55
C ALA A 28 -2.65 -6.36 -16.01
N SER A 29 -3.89 -6.86 -16.13
CA SER A 29 -5.08 -6.17 -15.63
C SER A 29 -5.05 -6.01 -14.10
N ALA A 30 -4.57 -7.01 -13.36
CA ALA A 30 -4.42 -6.93 -11.92
C ALA A 30 -3.37 -5.89 -11.51
N VAL A 31 -2.23 -5.84 -12.22
CA VAL A 31 -1.18 -4.84 -11.98
C VAL A 31 -1.67 -3.43 -12.32
N ILE A 32 -2.38 -3.26 -13.44
CA ILE A 32 -2.97 -1.98 -13.83
C ILE A 32 -3.97 -1.53 -12.77
N MET A 33 -4.87 -2.40 -12.32
CA MET A 33 -5.83 -2.09 -11.26
C MET A 33 -5.13 -1.60 -9.99
N TRP A 34 -4.09 -2.29 -9.52
CA TRP A 34 -3.31 -1.88 -8.36
C TRP A 34 -2.62 -0.53 -8.57
N LYS A 35 -1.94 -0.33 -9.70
CA LYS A 35 -1.23 0.92 -9.99
C LYS A 35 -2.18 2.11 -10.19
N THR A 36 -3.34 1.89 -10.79
CA THR A 36 -4.40 2.90 -10.87
C THR A 36 -4.83 3.32 -9.47
N LEU A 37 -5.00 2.38 -8.53
CA LEU A 37 -5.33 2.70 -7.15
C LEU A 37 -4.21 3.53 -6.48
N CYS A 38 -2.95 3.14 -6.64
CA CYS A 38 -1.80 3.91 -6.13
C CYS A 38 -1.80 5.37 -6.64
N VAL A 39 -2.04 5.57 -7.94
CA VAL A 39 -2.07 6.90 -8.55
C VAL A 39 -3.27 7.72 -8.06
N LEU A 40 -4.46 7.11 -7.96
CA LEU A 40 -5.67 7.80 -7.49
C LEU A 40 -5.55 8.29 -6.05
N PHE A 41 -4.97 7.48 -5.18
CA PHE A 41 -4.80 7.82 -3.76
C PHE A 41 -3.50 8.60 -3.49
N VAL A 42 -2.63 8.74 -4.49
CA VAL A 42 -1.30 9.39 -4.37
C VAL A 42 -0.46 8.69 -3.29
N THR A 43 -0.39 7.36 -3.32
CA THR A 43 0.37 6.59 -2.34
C THR A 43 0.86 5.29 -2.94
N GLU A 44 1.99 4.78 -2.45
CA GLU A 44 2.55 3.50 -2.89
C GLU A 44 1.75 2.31 -2.36
N ALA A 45 1.09 2.49 -1.20
CA ALA A 45 0.30 1.48 -0.52
C ALA A 45 -1.07 2.09 -0.13
N PRO A 46 -2.06 2.09 -1.04
CA PRO A 46 -3.38 2.65 -0.76
C PRO A 46 -4.17 1.88 0.29
N ILE A 47 -3.80 0.63 0.55
CA ILE A 47 -4.44 -0.26 1.51
C ILE A 47 -3.36 -0.85 2.40
N VAL A 48 -3.51 -0.70 3.72
CA VAL A 48 -2.60 -1.26 4.73
C VAL A 48 -3.39 -1.91 5.87
N VAL A 49 -2.75 -2.85 6.57
CA VAL A 49 -3.33 -3.53 7.74
C VAL A 49 -2.57 -3.13 9.00
N ILE A 50 -3.30 -2.99 10.11
CA ILE A 50 -2.71 -2.63 11.39
C ILE A 50 -2.08 -3.86 12.05
N LEU A 51 -0.77 -3.77 12.30
CA LEU A 51 0.01 -4.88 12.85
C LEU A 51 0.14 -4.84 14.38
N SER A 52 -0.13 -3.71 15.02
CA SER A 52 0.08 -3.53 16.47
C SER A 52 -1.08 -2.80 17.15
N GLY A 53 -1.18 -2.93 18.48
CA GLY A 53 -2.23 -2.30 19.28
C GLY A 53 -1.85 -0.91 19.81
N SER A 54 -0.90 -0.21 19.18
CA SER A 54 -0.49 1.14 19.61
C SER A 54 -1.57 2.19 19.36
N MET A 55 -2.52 1.92 18.47
CA MET A 55 -3.62 2.82 18.10
C MET A 55 -4.94 2.46 18.81
N GLU A 56 -4.91 1.58 19.82
CA GLU A 56 -6.09 1.27 20.63
C GLU A 56 -6.45 2.47 21.54
N PRO A 57 -7.75 2.75 21.79
CA PRO A 57 -8.93 1.99 21.37
C PRO A 57 -9.45 2.32 19.96
N GLY A 58 -8.88 3.32 19.27
CA GLY A 58 -9.39 3.81 17.99
C GLY A 58 -9.30 2.78 16.87
N PHE A 59 -8.16 2.09 16.77
CA PHE A 59 -7.95 1.02 15.81
C PHE A 59 -7.34 -0.22 16.45
N LYS A 60 -7.78 -1.38 15.97
CA LYS A 60 -7.37 -2.69 16.47
C LYS A 60 -6.48 -3.40 15.46
N ARG A 61 -5.73 -4.38 15.96
CA ARG A 61 -4.92 -5.26 15.13
C ARG A 61 -5.82 -5.99 14.12
N GLY A 62 -5.42 -6.00 12.85
CA GLY A 62 -6.19 -6.59 11.77
C GLY A 62 -7.15 -5.63 11.06
N ASP A 63 -7.35 -4.41 11.56
CA ASP A 63 -8.15 -3.40 10.86
C ASP A 63 -7.46 -2.99 9.55
N LEU A 64 -8.30 -2.75 8.53
CA LEU A 64 -7.88 -2.28 7.22
C LEU A 64 -7.96 -0.76 7.15
N MET A 65 -6.88 -0.10 6.75
CA MET A 65 -6.84 1.34 6.54
C MET A 65 -6.61 1.67 5.07
N PHE A 66 -7.36 2.66 4.59
CA PHE A 66 -7.13 3.28 3.29
C PHE A 66 -6.28 4.53 3.47
N LEU A 67 -5.19 4.63 2.71
CA LEU A 67 -4.25 5.75 2.78
C LEU A 67 -4.41 6.65 1.57
N THR A 68 -4.28 7.97 1.78
CA THR A 68 -4.17 8.95 0.70
C THR A 68 -3.18 10.05 1.06
N ASN A 69 -2.44 10.55 0.06
CA ASN A 69 -1.53 11.68 0.23
C ASN A 69 -1.92 12.90 -0.64
N ARG A 70 -3.20 13.06 -0.96
CA ARG A 70 -3.67 14.15 -1.84
C ARG A 70 -3.39 15.56 -1.28
N GLY A 71 -3.34 15.70 0.04
CA GLY A 71 -3.04 16.98 0.70
C GLY A 71 -1.56 17.32 0.78
N GLY A 72 -0.67 16.37 0.45
CA GLY A 72 0.76 16.51 0.71
C GLY A 72 1.09 16.68 2.20
N VAL A 73 2.37 16.93 2.47
CA VAL A 73 2.88 17.06 3.84
C VAL A 73 2.42 18.36 4.52
N ASP A 74 2.20 19.41 3.74
CA ASP A 74 1.85 20.75 4.25
C ASP A 74 0.42 20.86 4.78
N ASN A 75 -0.46 19.94 4.38
CA ASN A 75 -1.86 19.92 4.81
C ASN A 75 -2.12 19.00 6.02
N ILE A 76 -1.07 18.42 6.61
CA ILE A 76 -1.19 17.59 7.82
C ILE A 76 -1.46 18.48 9.03
N GLN A 77 -2.48 18.12 9.82
CA GLN A 77 -2.91 18.83 11.01
C GLN A 77 -2.71 18.01 12.29
N ILE A 78 -2.70 18.69 13.43
CA ILE A 78 -2.69 18.02 14.74
C ILE A 78 -3.97 17.18 14.85
N GLY A 79 -3.81 15.91 15.22
CA GLY A 79 -4.90 14.93 15.28
C GLY A 79 -4.97 13.98 14.08
N ASP A 80 -4.31 14.30 12.96
CA ASP A 80 -4.25 13.41 11.80
C ASP A 80 -3.48 12.13 12.11
N ILE A 81 -3.89 11.03 11.49
CA ILE A 81 -3.21 9.75 11.58
C ILE A 81 -2.38 9.57 10.32
N ILE A 82 -1.07 9.49 10.50
CA ILE A 82 -0.12 9.42 9.40
C ILE A 82 0.63 8.10 9.41
N VAL A 83 1.04 7.68 8.21
CA VAL A 83 1.85 6.49 8.00
C VAL A 83 3.20 6.91 7.46
N TYR A 84 4.28 6.48 8.12
CA TYR A 84 5.64 6.81 7.72
C TYR A 84 6.58 5.63 7.89
N ASN A 85 7.63 5.59 7.07
CA ASN A 85 8.67 4.59 7.14
C ASN A 85 9.89 5.18 7.86
N LEU A 86 10.43 4.45 8.84
CA LEU A 86 11.73 4.79 9.44
C LEU A 86 12.83 4.00 8.73
N PRO A 87 13.96 4.61 8.34
CA PRO A 87 15.09 3.86 7.78
C PRO A 87 15.60 2.74 8.70
N SER A 88 15.43 2.90 10.02
CA SER A 88 15.81 1.93 11.04
C SER A 88 14.79 0.79 11.24
N LYS A 89 13.57 0.92 10.72
CA LYS A 89 12.51 -0.09 10.82
C LYS A 89 11.96 -0.41 9.43
N GLY A 90 12.10 -1.66 8.99
CA GLY A 90 11.56 -2.13 7.71
C GLY A 90 10.03 -2.26 7.64
N ILE A 91 9.28 -1.70 8.59
CA ILE A 91 7.82 -1.79 8.68
C ILE A 91 7.26 -0.38 8.87
N PRO A 92 6.20 0.01 8.14
CA PRO A 92 5.54 1.30 8.30
C PRO A 92 4.96 1.48 9.70
N ILE A 93 5.04 2.70 10.23
CA ILE A 93 4.51 3.10 11.53
C ILE A 93 3.27 3.95 11.31
N ILE A 94 2.23 3.68 12.09
CA ILE A 94 0.95 4.38 12.08
C ILE A 94 0.79 5.06 13.44
N HIS A 95 0.78 6.38 13.48
CA HIS A 95 0.61 7.17 14.70
C HIS A 95 -0.19 8.44 14.43
N ARG A 96 -0.74 9.01 15.50
CA ARG A 96 -1.42 10.30 15.48
C ARG A 96 -0.42 11.44 15.65
N VAL A 97 -0.57 12.49 14.87
CA VAL A 97 0.19 13.74 15.02
C VAL A 97 -0.29 14.45 16.28
N ILE A 98 0.62 14.68 17.22
CA ILE A 98 0.33 15.41 18.47
C ILE A 98 0.88 16.83 18.43
N GLU A 99 1.93 17.09 17.65
CA GLU A 99 2.53 18.41 17.54
C GLU A 99 3.20 18.60 16.17
N ILE A 100 3.18 19.84 15.67
CA ILE A 100 3.80 20.24 14.41
C ILE A 100 4.79 21.37 14.71
N HIS A 101 6.07 21.11 14.44
CA HIS A 101 7.13 22.10 14.56
C HIS A 101 7.52 22.59 13.17
N LYS A 102 7.46 23.91 12.97
CA LYS A 102 7.93 24.56 11.74
C LYS A 102 9.20 25.34 12.06
N ASP A 103 10.32 24.97 11.46
CA ASP A 103 11.57 25.72 11.60
C ASP A 103 11.50 27.00 10.76
N THR A 104 12.28 28.02 11.15
CA THR A 104 12.45 29.28 10.40
C THR A 104 13.08 29.07 9.02
N LYS A 105 13.71 27.91 8.79
CA LYS A 105 14.23 27.47 7.49
C LYS A 105 13.19 26.81 6.58
N GLY A 106 11.96 26.62 7.06
CA GLY A 106 10.87 25.98 6.31
C GLY A 106 10.74 24.47 6.52
N ASP A 107 11.60 23.84 7.33
CA ASP A 107 11.50 22.42 7.64
C ASP A 107 10.32 22.13 8.57
N VAL A 108 9.46 21.18 8.20
CA VAL A 108 8.32 20.73 9.01
C VAL A 108 8.69 19.41 9.69
N ARG A 109 8.55 19.36 11.02
CA ARG A 109 8.75 18.14 11.82
C ARG A 109 7.47 17.80 12.57
N PHE A 110 7.11 16.52 12.52
CA PHE A 110 5.92 16.01 13.20
C PHE A 110 6.34 15.21 14.43
N LEU A 111 5.73 15.54 15.57
CA LEU A 111 5.77 14.66 16.73
C LEU A 111 4.52 13.77 16.68
N THR A 112 4.73 12.45 16.72
CA THR A 112 3.65 11.48 16.61
C THR A 112 3.65 10.51 17.77
N LYS A 113 2.47 10.02 18.16
CA LYS A 113 2.28 9.03 19.22
C LYS A 113 1.17 8.05 18.85
N GLY A 114 1.26 6.82 19.34
CA GLY A 114 0.12 5.92 19.39
C GLY A 114 -0.97 6.44 20.34
N ASP A 115 -2.19 5.93 20.18
CA ASP A 115 -3.34 6.26 21.03
C ASP A 115 -3.35 5.49 22.36
N ASN A 116 -2.52 4.45 22.50
CA ASN A 116 -2.31 3.66 23.73
C ASN A 116 -1.28 4.32 24.70
#